data_AF-A0A559GTH2-F1
#
_entry.id   AF-A0A559GTH2-F1
#
_cell.length_a   1.000
_cell.length_b   1.000
_cell.length_c   1.000
_cell.angle_alpha   90.00
_cell.angle_beta   90.00
_cell.angle_gamma   90.00
#
_symmetry.space_group_name_H-M   'P 1'
#
loop_
_entity.id
_entity.type
_entity.pdbx_description
1 polymer ?
#
loop_
_entity_poly.entity_id
_entity_poly.type
_entity_poly.pdbx_seq_one_letter_code
_entity_poly.pdbx_strand_id
1 'polypeptide(L)' 'MKIKVVTVGKLKEKYLKDGIAEYSKRISRFAKFEMIELSDEKTPDKASESENQKILEIEGQRICTLYTS' A
#
# COMPACT_ATOMS: atom_id res chain seq x y z
N MET A 1 -11.77 -3.24 -17.38
CA MET A 1 -10.46 -2.75 -16.86
C MET A 1 -10.32 -3.12 -15.39
N LYS A 2 -9.11 -3.46 -14.94
CA LYS A 2 -8.80 -3.74 -13.53
C LYS A 2 -7.85 -2.67 -13.00
N ILE A 3 -8.19 -2.04 -11.88
CA ILE A 3 -7.36 -1.05 -11.19
C ILE A 3 -6.96 -1.67 -9.85
N LYS A 4 -5.65 -1.73 -9.59
CA LYS A 4 -5.11 -2.19 -8.32
C LYS A 4 -4.29 -1.06 -7.70
N VAL A 5 -4.60 -0.70 -6.47
CA VAL A 5 -3.84 0.26 -5.67
C VAL A 5 -3.11 -0.52 -4.59
N VAL A 6 -1.78 -0.49 -4.63
CA VAL A 6 -0.91 -1.13 -3.63
C VAL A 6 -0.29 -0.04 -2.78
N THR A 7 -0.45 -0.14 -1.46
CA THR A 7 0.10 0.82 -0.50
C THR A 7 0.94 0.10 0.54
N VAL A 8 1.93 0.78 1.08
CA VAL A 8 2.71 0.33 2.24
C VAL A 8 2.25 1.10 3.47
N GLY A 9 2.04 0.39 4.57
CA GLY A 9 1.42 0.91 5.78
C GLY A 9 -0.10 0.68 5.79
N LYS A 10 -0.63 0.52 7.01
CA LYS A 10 -2.07 0.32 7.26
C LYS A 10 -2.73 1.60 7.75
N LEU A 11 -3.83 1.97 7.11
CA LEU A 11 -4.67 3.05 7.58
C LEU A 11 -5.33 2.68 8.92
N LYS A 12 -5.33 3.62 9.88
CA LYS A 12 -5.95 3.43 11.20
C LYS A 12 -7.17 4.32 11.39
N GLU A 13 -7.20 5.45 10.71
CA GLU A 13 -8.18 6.50 10.85
C GLU A 13 -9.48 6.15 10.12
N LYS A 14 -10.59 6.11 10.86
CA LYS A 14 -11.91 5.74 10.31
C LYS A 14 -12.36 6.67 9.19
N TYR A 15 -12.16 7.98 9.32
CA TYR A 15 -12.63 8.94 8.32
C TYR A 15 -11.95 8.75 6.95
N LEU A 16 -10.67 8.37 6.93
CA LEU A 16 -9.95 8.06 5.70
C LEU A 16 -10.45 6.76 5.06
N LYS A 17 -10.70 5.73 5.87
CA LYS A 17 -11.30 4.47 5.40
C LYS A 17 -12.68 4.68 4.79
N ASP A 18 -13.52 5.47 5.47
CA ASP A 18 -14.86 5.81 4.99
C ASP A 18 -14.78 6.60 3.66
N GLY A 19 -13.85 7.55 3.55
CA GLY A 19 -13.58 8.28 2.31
C GLY A 19 -13.15 7.36 1.16
N ILE A 20 -12.20 6.45 1.40
CA ILE A 20 -11.75 5.46 0.41
C ILE A 20 -12.91 4.57 -0.05
N ALA A 21 -13.77 4.12 0.86
CA ALA A 21 -14.92 3.28 0.52
C ALA A 21 -15.92 4.01 -0.39
N GLU A 22 -16.12 5.30 -0.16
CA GLU A 22 -16.97 6.19 -0.95
C GLU A 22 -16.47 6.29 -2.40
N TYR A 23 -15.18 6.59 -2.60
CA TYR A 23 -14.58 6.67 -3.93
C TYR A 23 -14.48 5.30 -4.61
N SER A 24 -14.15 4.25 -3.86
CA SER A 24 -14.07 2.87 -4.39
C SER A 24 -15.42 2.43 -4.97
N LYS A 25 -16.52 2.78 -4.29
CA LYS A 25 -17.89 2.51 -4.77
C LYS A 25 -18.25 3.30 -6.03
N ARG A 26 -17.75 4.53 -6.18
CA ARG A 26 -17.93 5.31 -7.41
C ARG A 26 -17.14 4.69 -8.57
N ILE A 27 -15.89 4.30 -8.34
CA ILE A 27 -15.00 3.69 -9.34
C ILE A 27 -15.49 2.32 -9.80
N SER A 28 -16.13 1.54 -8.91
CA SER A 28 -16.56 0.17 -9.21
C SER A 28 -17.57 0.06 -10.35
N ARG A 29 -18.23 1.16 -10.74
CA ARG A 29 -19.11 1.23 -11.92
C ARG A 29 -18.35 1.15 -13.24
N PHE A 30 -17.06 1.46 -13.25
CA PHE A 30 -16.24 1.58 -14.46
C PHE A 30 -15.09 0.57 -14.52
N ALA A 31 -14.59 0.11 -13.36
CA ALA A 31 -13.47 -0.82 -13.30
C ALA A 31 -13.57 -1.73 -12.08
N LYS A 32 -12.98 -2.92 -12.17
CA LYS A 32 -12.75 -3.77 -11.00
C LYS A 32 -11.63 -3.12 -10.17
N PHE A 33 -12.00 -2.54 -9.03
CA PHE A 33 -11.07 -1.90 -8.09
C PHE A 33 -10.62 -2.89 -7.02
N GLU A 34 -9.33 -2.92 -6.74
CA GLU A 34 -8.71 -3.74 -5.70
C GLU A 34 -7.70 -2.88 -4.92
N MET A 35 -7.78 -2.89 -3.60
CA MET A 35 -6.83 -2.21 -2.73
C MET A 35 -6.06 -3.26 -1.93
N ILE A 36 -4.74 -3.17 -1.93
CA ILE A 36 -3.85 -4.07 -1.20
C ILE A 36 -2.98 -3.20 -0.28
N GLU A 37 -3.18 -3.37 1.02
CA GLU A 37 -2.35 -2.74 2.06
C GLU A 37 -1.27 -3.74 2.50
N LEU A 38 0.00 -3.38 2.30
CA LEU A 38 1.15 -4.11 2.80
C LEU A 38 1.59 -3.52 4.14
N SER A 39 2.16 -4.33 5.03
CA SER A 39 2.75 -3.82 6.27
C SER A 39 4.02 -3.03 5.95
N ASP A 40 4.16 -1.87 6.58
CA ASP A 40 5.38 -1.08 6.61
C ASP A 40 6.49 -1.78 7.41
N GLU A 41 7.73 -1.47 7.06
CA GLU A 41 8.89 -1.88 7.83
C GLU A 41 9.16 -0.93 9.00
N LYS A 42 9.63 -1.51 10.11
CA LYS A 42 9.98 -0.71 11.29
C LYS A 42 11.18 0.17 10.96
N THR A 43 10.93 1.48 10.95
CA THR A 43 11.95 2.48 10.67
C THR A 43 12.34 3.21 11.95
N PRO A 44 13.58 3.08 12.45
CA PRO A 44 14.08 3.87 13.57
C PRO A 44 14.08 5.38 13.27
N ASP A 45 13.79 6.22 14.26
CA ASP A 45 13.76 7.69 14.11
C ASP A 45 15.07 8.32 13.59
N LYS A 46 16.19 7.61 13.76
CA LYS A 46 17.54 8.02 13.30
C LYS A 46 18.19 6.98 12.41
N ALA A 47 17.39 6.32 11.57
CA ALA A 47 17.92 5.39 10.58
C ALA A 47 18.94 6.09 9.66
N SER A 48 20.10 5.45 9.50
CA SER A 48 21.10 5.86 8.52
C SER A 48 20.56 5.71 7.10
N GLU A 49 21.19 6.37 6.14
CA GLU A 49 20.84 6.23 4.72
C GLU A 49 20.89 4.76 4.26
N SER A 50 21.87 4.00 4.74
CA SER A 50 22.01 2.57 4.43
C SER A 50 20.87 1.70 4.99
N GLU A 51 20.31 2.08 6.14
CA GLU A 51 19.17 1.39 6.74
C GLU A 51 17.87 1.74 6.00
N ASN A 52 17.69 3.02 5.65
CA ASN A 52 16.56 3.45 4.83
C ASN A 52 16.54 2.75 3.47
N GLN A 53 17.69 2.59 2.83
CA GLN A 53 17.79 1.87 1.56
C GLN A 53 17.39 0.40 1.71
N LYS A 54 17.84 -0.28 2.77
CA LYS A 54 17.44 -1.67 3.06
C LYS A 54 15.94 -1.80 3.32
N ILE A 55 15.36 -0.85 4.06
CA ILE A 55 13.92 -0.80 4.34
C ILE A 55 13.14 -0.68 3.03
N LEU A 56 13.52 0.26 2.15
CA LEU A 56 12.90 0.43 0.84
C LEU A 56 13.03 -0.82 -0.05
N GLU A 57 14.17 -1.50 0.00
CA GLU A 57 14.37 -2.77 -0.73
C GLU A 57 13.44 -3.88 -0.23
N ILE A 58 13.29 -4.04 1.09
CA ILE A 58 12.40 -5.03 1.69
C ILE A 58 10.94 -4.74 1.31
N GLU A 59 10.50 -3.49 1.43
CA GLU A 59 9.15 -3.07 1.05
C GLU A 59 8.92 -3.24 -0.46
N GLY A 60 9.91 -2.91 -1.28
CA GLY A 60 9.88 -3.14 -2.73
C GLY A 60 9.76 -4.62 -3.09
N GLN A 61 10.51 -5.50 -2.42
CA GLN A 61 10.39 -6.95 -2.60
C GLN A 61 8.99 -7.45 -2.26
N ARG A 62 8.37 -6.94 -1.18
CA ARG A 62 6.97 -7.27 -0.84
C ARG A 62 5.97 -6.84 -1.89
N ILE A 63 6.21 -5.72 -2.57
CA ILE A 63 5.36 -5.30 -3.68
C ILE A 63 5.54 -6.26 -4.87
N CYS A 64 6.78 -6.65 -5.18
CA CYS A 64 7.08 -7.57 -6.29
C CYS A 64 6.44 -8.96 -6.11
N THR A 65 6.35 -9.49 -4.88
CA THR A 65 5.72 -10.81 -4.64
C THR A 65 4.24 -10.85 -5.05
N LEU A 66 3.55 -9.70 -5.14
CA LEU A 66 2.16 -9.64 -5.61
C LEU A 66 1.99 -9.97 -7.11
N TYR A 67 3.08 -9.95 -7.87
CA TYR A 67 3.08 -10.09 -9.33
C TYR A 67 3.99 -11.20 -9.84
N THR A 68 4.75 -11.83 -8.95
CA THR A 68 5.66 -12.92 -9.31
C THR A 68 4.94 -14.23 -8.96
N SER A 69 4.57 -15.00 -9.98
CA SER A 69 4.07 -16.39 -9.88
C SER A 69 5.14 -17.35 -10.35
#